data_AF-A0A7S0QJQ6-F1
#
_entry.id   AF-A0A7S0QJQ6-F1
#
_cell.length_a   1.000
_cell.length_b   1.000
_cell.length_c   1.000
_cell.angle_alpha   90.00
_cell.angle_beta   90.00
_cell.angle_gamma   90.00
#
_symmetry.space_group_name_H-M   'P 1'
#
loop_
_entity.id
_entity.type
_entity.pdbx_description
1 polymer ?
#
loop_
_entity_poly.entity_id
_entity_poly.type
_entity_poly.pdbx_seq_one_letter_code
_entity_poly.pdbx_strand_id
1 'polypeptide(L)'
;MLGISMAGLAEAMQLGTRLGMEPSVLSDVINASSGRCWSSEKYSPCPGVMEGVPSSRDYAGGFATDLMLKDLGLAAAAARDTGSPLPMGGAAQSLYAMLSTQGHGRLDFSAVYRLLQRRT
;
A
#
# COMPACT_ATOMS: atom_id res chain seq x y z
N MET A 1 -7.04 4.17 -8.04
CA MET A 1 -5.59 4.34 -8.28
C MET A 1 -4.77 4.24 -7.00
N LEU A 2 -4.92 5.12 -6.01
CA LEU A 2 -4.08 5.15 -4.81
C LEU A 2 -3.94 3.79 -4.07
N GLY A 3 -5.06 3.12 -3.78
CA GLY A 3 -5.03 1.82 -3.09
C GLY A 3 -4.25 0.75 -3.86
N ILE A 4 -4.36 0.75 -5.19
CA ILE A 4 -3.67 -0.19 -6.09
C ILE A 4 -2.18 0.10 -6.14
N SER A 5 -1.79 1.35 -6.39
CA SER A 5 -0.38 1.73 -6.51
C SER A 5 0.37 1.57 -5.18
N MET A 6 -0.28 1.86 -4.04
CA MET A 6 0.31 1.61 -2.73
C MET A 6 0.52 0.12 -2.46
N ALA A 7 -0.48 -0.71 -2.75
CA ALA A 7 -0.36 -2.16 -2.59
C ALA A 7 0.74 -2.75 -3.49
N GLY A 8 0.76 -2.37 -4.78
CA GLY A 8 1.77 -2.82 -5.72
C GLY A 8 3.19 -2.35 -5.36
N LEU A 9 3.34 -1.10 -4.89
CA LEU A 9 4.61 -0.60 -4.38
C LEU A 9 5.06 -1.38 -3.14
N ALA A 10 4.14 -1.65 -2.21
CA ALA A 10 4.45 -2.42 -1.02
C ALA A 10 4.92 -3.84 -1.36
N GLU A 11 4.29 -4.51 -2.33
CA GLU A 11 4.74 -5.81 -2.85
C GLU A 11 6.13 -5.73 -3.48
N ALA A 12 6.36 -4.75 -4.36
CA ALA A 12 7.65 -4.56 -5.03
C ALA A 12 8.78 -4.30 -4.05
N MET A 13 8.57 -3.38 -3.09
CA MET A 13 9.52 -3.09 -2.03
C MET A 13 9.78 -4.33 -1.17
N GLN A 14 8.73 -5.07 -0.78
CA GLN A 14 8.89 -6.24 0.06
C GLN A 14 9.62 -7.39 -0.64
N LEU A 15 9.37 -7.59 -1.93
CA LEU A 15 10.08 -8.59 -2.71
C LEU A 15 11.56 -8.22 -2.85
N GLY A 16 11.86 -6.97 -3.22
CA GLY A 16 13.24 -6.51 -3.38
C GLY A 16 14.05 -6.60 -2.09
N THR A 17 13.46 -6.21 -0.95
CA THR A 17 14.15 -6.35 0.36
C THR A 17 14.37 -7.83 0.73
N ARG A 18 13.42 -8.73 0.42
CA ARG A 18 13.63 -10.18 0.59
C ARG A 18 14.71 -10.76 -0.32
N LEU A 19 14.97 -10.13 -1.46
CA LEU A 19 16.07 -10.49 -2.36
C LEU A 19 17.43 -9.91 -1.90
N GLY A 20 17.47 -9.23 -0.75
CA GLY A 20 18.68 -8.65 -0.19
C GLY A 20 19.02 -7.26 -0.72
N MET A 21 18.10 -6.61 -1.45
CA MET A 21 18.29 -5.23 -1.86
C MET A 21 18.11 -4.29 -0.67
N GLU A 22 18.93 -3.25 -0.62
CA GLU A 22 18.76 -2.18 0.35
C GLU A 22 17.51 -1.35 -0.01
N PRO A 23 16.57 -1.11 0.95
CA PRO A 23 15.32 -0.41 0.68
C PRO A 23 15.45 0.97 0.05
N SER A 24 16.39 1.81 0.49
CA SER A 24 16.55 3.17 -0.03
C SER A 24 17.02 3.16 -1.49
N VAL A 25 17.99 2.31 -1.83
CA VAL A 25 18.47 2.10 -3.20
C VAL A 25 17.35 1.59 -4.10
N LEU A 26 16.55 0.63 -3.63
CA LEU A 26 15.40 0.13 -4.40
C LEU A 26 14.37 1.24 -4.64
N SER A 27 14.08 2.05 -3.62
CA SER A 27 13.17 3.20 -3.74
C SER A 27 13.68 4.23 -4.75
N ASP A 28 14.98 4.52 -4.75
CA ASP A 28 15.60 5.43 -5.72
C ASP A 28 15.46 4.91 -7.15
N VAL A 29 15.72 3.62 -7.38
CA VAL A 29 15.55 3.00 -8.70
C VAL A 29 14.10 3.07 -9.16
N ILE A 30 13.13 2.77 -8.28
CA ILE A 30 11.70 2.86 -8.61
C ILE A 30 11.33 4.30 -8.99
N ASN A 31 11.78 5.29 -8.21
CA ASN A 31 11.49 6.70 -8.44
C ASN A 31 12.22 7.29 -9.66
N ALA A 32 13.32 6.70 -10.09
CA ALA A 32 14.02 7.07 -11.32
C ALA A 32 13.47 6.38 -12.58
N SER A 33 12.55 5.41 -12.43
CA SER A 33 12.09 4.53 -13.50
C SER A 33 10.59 4.66 -13.77
N SER A 34 10.05 3.78 -14.62
CA SER A 34 8.62 3.71 -14.95
C SER A 34 7.70 3.28 -13.81
N GLY A 35 8.26 2.76 -12.70
CA GLY A 35 7.50 2.37 -11.51
C GLY A 35 7.12 3.54 -10.60
N ARG A 36 7.62 4.76 -10.86
CA ARG A 36 7.35 5.93 -10.02
C ARG A 36 5.86 6.23 -9.93
N CYS A 37 5.37 6.43 -8.71
CA CYS A 37 4.03 6.95 -8.43
C CYS A 37 4.06 7.85 -7.20
N TRP A 38 2.93 8.49 -6.88
CA TRP A 38 2.82 9.34 -5.69
C TRP A 38 3.19 8.58 -4.41
N SER A 39 2.78 7.32 -4.29
CA SER A 39 3.11 6.47 -3.14
C SER A 39 4.63 6.28 -2.97
N SER A 40 5.39 6.14 -4.07
CA SER A 40 6.84 5.92 -3.99
C SER A 40 7.61 7.22 -3.77
N GLU A 41 7.15 8.32 -4.36
CA GLU A 41 7.86 9.60 -4.33
C GLU A 41 7.58 10.40 -3.05
N LYS A 42 6.38 10.30 -2.48
CA LYS A 42 5.92 11.16 -1.37
C LYS A 42 5.43 10.41 -0.14
N TYR A 43 5.25 9.09 -0.22
CA TYR A 43 4.53 8.33 0.83
C TYR A 43 5.02 6.90 0.99
N SER A 44 6.34 6.68 0.94
CA SER A 44 6.90 5.33 0.87
C SER A 44 6.39 4.43 2.00
N PRO A 45 5.89 3.22 1.71
CA PRO A 45 5.34 2.34 2.73
C PRO A 45 6.40 1.56 3.49
N CYS A 46 7.67 1.59 3.04
CA CYS A 46 8.76 0.87 3.67
C CYS A 46 9.40 1.73 4.78
N PRO A 47 9.43 1.27 6.05
CA PRO A 47 10.12 1.97 7.13
C PRO A 47 11.60 2.21 6.80
N GLY A 48 12.13 3.37 7.23
CA GLY A 48 13.52 3.76 7.01
C GLY A 48 13.82 4.37 5.63
N VAL A 49 12.88 4.33 4.66
CA VAL A 49 13.09 4.91 3.33
C VAL A 49 12.80 6.40 3.26
N MET A 50 11.85 6.90 4.06
CA MET A 50 11.42 8.30 4.01
C MET A 50 11.04 8.79 5.40
N GLU A 51 11.50 9.98 5.76
CA GLU A 51 11.11 10.64 7.02
C GLU A 51 9.78 11.38 6.89
N GLY A 52 9.11 11.64 8.01
CA GLY A 52 7.88 12.45 8.06
C GLY A 52 6.61 11.74 7.57
N VAL A 53 6.71 10.57 6.96
CA VAL A 53 5.58 9.73 6.51
C VAL A 53 5.18 8.70 7.57
N PRO A 54 3.95 8.13 7.53
CA PRO A 54 3.49 7.19 8.56
C PRO A 54 4.37 5.96 8.75
N SER A 55 4.97 5.41 7.69
CA SER A 55 5.89 4.27 7.78
C SER A 55 7.12 4.53 8.66
N SER A 56 7.50 5.79 8.90
CA SER A 56 8.58 6.19 9.83
C SER A 56 8.17 6.22 11.31
N ARG A 57 6.87 6.06 11.61
CA ARG A 57 6.29 6.18 12.96
C ARG A 57 5.25 5.09 13.22
N ASP A 58 5.61 3.85 12.93
CA ASP A 58 4.75 2.67 13.12
C ASP A 58 3.36 2.77 12.48
N TYR A 59 3.27 3.48 11.36
CA TYR A 59 2.03 3.74 10.61
C TYR A 59 0.97 4.51 11.42
N ALA A 60 1.39 5.26 12.45
CA ALA A 60 0.48 6.08 13.23
C ALA A 60 0.03 7.34 12.48
N GLY A 61 -1.26 7.67 12.62
CA GLY A 61 -1.90 8.82 11.97
C GLY A 61 -2.14 8.58 10.48
N GLY A 62 -2.07 9.64 9.68
CA GLY A 62 -2.26 9.55 8.22
C GLY A 62 -3.71 9.26 7.82
N PHE A 63 -3.87 8.43 6.79
CA PHE A 63 -5.18 8.02 6.28
C PHE A 63 -5.47 6.57 6.67
N ALA A 64 -6.43 6.39 7.58
CA ALA A 64 -6.70 5.10 8.20
C ALA A 64 -7.09 4.01 7.18
N THR A 65 -6.62 2.80 7.43
CA THR A 65 -6.90 1.59 6.63
C THR A 65 -8.39 1.37 6.42
N ASP A 66 -9.21 1.56 7.47
CA ASP A 66 -10.66 1.38 7.36
C ASP A 66 -11.32 2.43 6.45
N LEU A 67 -10.74 3.63 6.35
CA LEU A 67 -11.21 4.65 5.42
C LEU A 67 -10.83 4.28 3.97
N MET A 68 -9.62 3.79 3.74
CA MET A 68 -9.21 3.27 2.43
C MET A 68 -10.10 2.08 2.01
N LEU A 69 -10.39 1.16 2.93
CA LEU A 69 -11.26 0.03 2.68
C LEU A 69 -12.68 0.47 2.33
N LYS A 70 -13.24 1.44 3.06
CA LYS A 70 -14.54 2.04 2.75
C LYS A 70 -14.54 2.62 1.32
N ASP A 71 -13.54 3.42 0.97
CA ASP A 71 -13.49 4.08 -0.35
C ASP A 71 -13.34 3.07 -1.49
N LEU A 72 -12.56 1.99 -1.29
CA LEU A 72 -12.51 0.87 -2.24
C LEU A 72 -13.84 0.12 -2.35
N GLY A 73 -14.58 -0.01 -1.24
CA GLY A 73 -15.94 -0.57 -1.24
C GLY A 73 -16.92 0.28 -2.06
N LEU A 74 -16.84 1.61 -1.96
CA LEU A 74 -17.61 2.53 -2.79
C LEU A 74 -17.25 2.41 -4.27
N ALA A 75 -15.95 2.34 -4.58
CA ALA A 75 -15.48 2.14 -5.96
C ALA A 75 -15.97 0.79 -6.54
N ALA A 76 -15.93 -0.28 -5.75
CA ALA A 76 -16.43 -1.58 -6.15
C ALA A 76 -17.96 -1.60 -6.36
N ALA A 77 -18.72 -0.84 -5.56
CA ALA A 77 -20.16 -0.68 -5.76
C ALA A 77 -20.46 0.04 -7.08
N ALA A 78 -19.83 1.20 -7.30
CA ALA A 78 -19.98 1.95 -8.54
C ALA A 78 -19.60 1.11 -9.78
N ALA A 79 -18.55 0.31 -9.69
CA ALA A 79 -18.14 -0.58 -10.76
C ALA A 79 -19.16 -1.68 -11.09
N ARG A 80 -19.88 -2.20 -10.08
CA ARG A 80 -21.00 -3.13 -10.32
C ARG A 80 -22.15 -2.43 -11.03
N ASP A 81 -22.48 -1.21 -10.61
CA ASP A 81 -23.58 -0.43 -11.19
C ASP A 81 -23.31 -0.09 -12.67
N THR A 82 -22.04 0.14 -13.05
CA THR A 82 -21.65 0.44 -14.43
C THR A 82 -21.20 -0.78 -15.24
N GLY A 83 -21.23 -1.99 -14.66
CA GLY A 83 -20.71 -3.20 -15.30
C GLY A 83 -19.21 -3.13 -15.64
N SER A 84 -18.44 -2.31 -14.93
CA SER A 84 -17.02 -2.08 -15.20
C SER A 84 -16.13 -3.07 -14.41
N PRO A 85 -15.24 -3.83 -15.07
CA PRO A 85 -14.37 -4.77 -14.36
C PRO A 85 -13.23 -4.03 -13.63
N LEU A 86 -13.07 -4.28 -12.32
CA LEU A 86 -11.97 -3.74 -11.50
C LEU A 86 -11.11 -4.84 -10.86
N PRO A 87 -10.42 -5.69 -11.63
CA PRO A 87 -9.64 -6.80 -11.07
C PRO A 87 -8.59 -6.33 -10.06
N MET A 88 -7.81 -5.30 -10.40
CA MET A 88 -6.81 -4.72 -9.49
C MET A 88 -7.44 -4.01 -8.30
N GLY A 89 -8.60 -3.37 -8.49
CA GLY A 89 -9.34 -2.73 -7.41
C GLY A 89 -9.86 -3.75 -6.39
N GLY A 90 -10.38 -4.89 -6.86
CA GLY A 90 -10.82 -5.99 -6.02
C GLY A 90 -9.67 -6.63 -5.24
N ALA A 91 -8.51 -6.85 -5.89
CA ALA A 91 -7.31 -7.34 -5.21
C ALA A 91 -6.85 -6.38 -4.10
N ALA A 92 -6.80 -5.07 -4.40
CA ALA A 92 -6.46 -4.06 -3.40
C ALA A 92 -7.47 -4.06 -2.23
N GLN A 93 -8.78 -4.10 -2.53
CA GLN A 93 -9.82 -4.14 -1.50
C GLN A 93 -9.63 -5.33 -0.55
N SER A 94 -9.30 -6.52 -1.08
CA SER A 94 -9.02 -7.72 -0.28
C SER A 94 -7.80 -7.53 0.64
N LEU A 95 -6.71 -6.91 0.17
CA LEU A 95 -5.54 -6.61 1.00
C LEU A 95 -5.88 -5.69 2.17
N TYR A 96 -6.62 -4.60 1.93
CA TYR A 96 -7.04 -3.70 3.00
C TYR A 96 -8.06 -4.33 3.96
N ALA A 97 -8.94 -5.19 3.46
CA ALA A 97 -9.86 -5.96 4.31
C ALA A 97 -9.09 -6.92 5.24
N MET A 98 -8.06 -7.60 4.74
CA MET A 98 -7.20 -8.45 5.56
C MET A 98 -6.45 -7.65 6.62
N LEU A 99 -5.89 -6.49 6.25
CA LEU A 99 -5.20 -5.61 7.19
C LEU A 99 -6.14 -5.11 8.30
N SER A 100 -7.35 -4.65 7.94
CA SER A 100 -8.38 -4.24 8.89
C SER A 100 -8.76 -5.38 9.85
N THR A 101 -9.02 -6.58 9.31
CA THR A 101 -9.40 -7.78 10.09
C THR A 101 -8.31 -8.21 11.08
N GLN A 102 -7.03 -7.91 10.81
CA GLN A 102 -5.93 -8.15 11.74
C GLN A 102 -5.83 -7.10 12.88
N GLY A 103 -6.83 -6.23 13.04
CA GLY A 103 -6.86 -5.19 14.06
C GLY A 103 -6.04 -3.94 13.69
N HIS A 104 -5.65 -3.79 12.42
CA HIS A 104 -4.86 -2.67 11.94
C HIS A 104 -5.68 -1.60 11.22
N GLY A 105 -7.01 -1.60 11.37
CA GLY A 105 -7.92 -0.65 10.72
C GLY A 105 -7.63 0.84 11.01
N ARG A 106 -7.06 1.15 12.17
CA ARG A 106 -6.67 2.51 12.59
C ARG A 106 -5.29 2.95 12.11
N LEU A 107 -4.45 2.02 11.63
CA LEU A 107 -3.15 2.37 11.07
C LEU A 107 -3.33 3.00 9.70
N ASP A 108 -2.35 3.82 9.31
CA ASP A 108 -2.29 4.37 7.96
C ASP A 108 -2.33 3.26 6.90
N PHE A 109 -2.98 3.53 5.77
CA PHE A 109 -3.14 2.58 4.67
C PHE A 109 -1.81 2.05 4.11
N SER A 110 -0.69 2.79 4.23
CA SER A 110 0.64 2.29 3.87
C SER A 110 1.09 1.08 4.72
N ALA A 111 0.42 0.80 5.84
CA ALA A 111 0.61 -0.40 6.66
C ALA A 111 0.28 -1.71 5.92
N VAL A 112 -0.29 -1.66 4.71
CA VAL A 112 -0.38 -2.83 3.82
C VAL A 112 0.99 -3.47 3.56
N TYR A 113 2.09 -2.71 3.65
CA TYR A 113 3.44 -3.28 3.61
C TYR A 113 3.73 -4.21 4.79
N ARG A 114 3.28 -3.86 6.01
CA ARG A 114 3.42 -4.71 7.20
C ARG A 114 2.64 -6.03 7.06
N LEU A 115 1.49 -6.01 6.39
CA LEU A 115 0.74 -7.23 6.07
C LEU A 115 1.60 -8.20 5.24
N LEU A 116 2.33 -7.68 4.24
CA LEU A 116 3.15 -8.44 3.29
C LEU A 116 4.52 -8.87 3.85
N GLN A 117 5.02 -8.16 4.86
CA GLN A 117 6.25 -8.52 5.57
C GLN A 117 6.15 -9.85 6.31
N ARG A 118 4.95 -10.20 6.80
CA ARG A 118 4.72 -11.45 7.52
C ARG A 118 4.92 -12.63 6.56
N ARG A 119 5.83 -13.53 6.92
CA ARG A 119 6.00 -14.84 6.27
C ARG A 119 5.62 -15.91 7.30
N THR A 120 4.89 -16.91 6.81
CA THR A 120 5.00 -18.32 7.23
C THR A 120 6.42 -18.72 7.55
#